data_AF-A0A820SIP3-F1
#
_entry.id   AF-A0A820SIP3-F1
#
_cell.length_a   1.000
_cell.length_b   1.000
_cell.length_c   1.000
_cell.angle_alpha   90.00
_cell.angle_beta   90.00
_cell.angle_gamma   90.00
#
_symmetry.space_group_name_H-M   'P 1'
#
loop_
_entity.id
_entity.type
_entity.pdbx_description
1 polymer ?
#
loop_
_entity_poly.entity_id
_entity_poly.type
_entity_poly.pdbx_seq_one_letter_code
_entity_poly.pdbx_strand_id
1 'polypeptide(L)'
;QIDQWERRSIELIQQKAQDCRENLVKSSQTYVNNIEKKFNDLCEQIKQIHAENEFNEINLNDLRNQLNEITEELNNSSNISIKQESQSFINEISIISSK
;
A
#
# COMPACT_ATOMS: atom_id res chain seq x y z
N GLN A 1 -5.98 -40.88 13.25
CA GLN A 1 -4.79 -40.33 12.55
C GLN A 1 -5.22 -39.45 11.38
N ILE A 2 -6.11 -39.92 10.50
CA ILE A 2 -6.64 -39.12 9.38
C ILE A 2 -7.38 -37.86 9.87
N ASP A 3 -8.28 -38.00 10.86
CA ASP A 3 -9.02 -36.84 11.41
C ASP A 3 -8.11 -35.74 11.99
N GLN A 4 -6.95 -36.14 12.54
CA GLN A 4 -5.95 -35.20 13.04
C GLN A 4 -5.24 -34.47 11.90
N TRP A 5 -4.96 -35.17 10.79
CA TRP A 5 -4.39 -34.57 9.59
C TRP A 5 -5.37 -33.61 8.92
N GLU A 6 -6.64 -33.99 8.82
CA GLU A 6 -7.70 -33.13 8.28
C GLU A 6 -7.81 -31.84 9.10
N ARG A 7 -7.95 -31.97 10.42
CA ARG A 7 -8.05 -30.81 11.31
C ARG A 7 -6.84 -29.89 11.18
N ARG A 8 -5.63 -30.45 11.21
CA ARG A 8 -4.39 -29.66 11.08
C ARG A 8 -4.30 -28.95 9.73
N SER A 9 -4.69 -29.60 8.65
CA SER A 9 -4.73 -28.99 7.32
C SER A 9 -5.69 -27.81 7.27
N ILE A 10 -6.90 -27.95 7.82
CA ILE A 10 -7.89 -26.86 7.91
C ILE A 10 -7.31 -25.67 8.70
N GLU A 11 -6.70 -25.94 9.86
CA GLU A 11 -6.09 -24.90 10.71
C GLU A 11 -4.98 -24.14 9.97
N LEU A 12 -4.10 -24.84 9.24
CA LEU A 12 -3.03 -24.22 8.45
C LEU A 12 -3.57 -23.31 7.33
N ILE A 13 -4.63 -23.75 6.65
CA ILE A 13 -5.26 -22.97 5.57
C ILE A 13 -5.88 -21.69 6.12
N GLN A 14 -6.60 -21.81 7.25
CA GLN A 14 -7.20 -20.67 7.93
C GLN A 14 -6.14 -19.67 8.40
N GLN A 15 -5.05 -20.17 8.98
CA GLN A 15 -3.92 -19.35 9.41
C GLN A 15 -3.28 -18.63 8.22
N LYS A 16 -2.96 -19.34 7.13
CA LYS A 16 -2.37 -18.73 5.94
C LYS A 16 -3.27 -17.65 5.32
N ALA A 17 -4.58 -17.89 5.28
CA ALA A 17 -5.54 -16.90 4.80
C ALA A 17 -5.60 -15.68 5.73
N GLN A 18 -5.50 -15.88 7.05
CA GLN A 18 -5.45 -14.79 8.02
C GLN A 18 -4.17 -13.96 7.88
N ASP A 19 -3.01 -14.61 7.76
CA ASP A 19 -1.73 -13.95 7.53
C ASP A 19 -1.77 -13.11 6.25
N CYS A 20 -2.39 -13.62 5.18
CA CYS A 20 -2.57 -12.86 3.95
C CYS A 20 -3.48 -11.62 4.15
N ARG A 21 -4.59 -11.75 4.90
CA ARG A 21 -5.44 -10.58 5.19
C ARG A 21 -4.69 -9.52 6.00
N GLU A 22 -3.95 -9.93 7.02
CA GLU A 22 -3.20 -9.00 7.87
C GLU A 22 -2.08 -8.30 7.11
N ASN A 23 -1.34 -9.03 6.28
CA ASN A 23 -0.30 -8.46 5.44
C ASN A 23 -0.88 -7.49 4.40
N LEU A 24 -2.06 -7.78 3.84
CA LEU A 24 -2.76 -6.88 2.92
C LEU A 24 -3.08 -5.55 3.62
N VAL A 25 -3.73 -5.61 4.78
CA VAL A 25 -4.10 -4.43 5.56
C VAL A 25 -2.87 -3.62 5.95
N LYS A 26 -1.82 -4.27 6.46
CA LYS A 26 -0.56 -3.58 6.82
C LYS A 26 0.08 -2.88 5.64
N SER A 27 0.12 -3.54 4.49
CA SER A 27 0.74 -3.01 3.27
C SER A 27 -0.07 -1.83 2.72
N SER A 28 -1.40 -1.95 2.68
CA SER A 28 -2.30 -0.86 2.31
C SER A 28 -2.18 0.33 3.27
N GLN A 29 -2.14 0.08 4.58
CA GLN A 29 -1.97 1.15 5.56
C GLN A 29 -0.62 1.87 5.40
N THR A 30 0.45 1.11 5.15
CA THR A 30 1.78 1.68 4.91
C THR A 30 1.78 2.57 3.68
N TYR A 31 1.11 2.13 2.60
CA TYR A 31 0.96 2.90 1.38
C TYR A 31 0.25 4.23 1.62
N VAL A 32 -0.93 4.18 2.28
CA VAL A 32 -1.72 5.37 2.60
C VAL A 32 -0.94 6.33 3.49
N ASN A 33 -0.25 5.83 4.53
CA ASN A 33 0.55 6.65 5.43
C ASN A 33 1.70 7.37 4.70
N ASN A 34 2.30 6.73 3.70
CA ASN A 34 3.37 7.35 2.92
C ASN A 34 2.84 8.51 2.06
N ILE A 35 1.67 8.34 1.43
CA ILE A 35 1.00 9.39 0.66
C ILE A 35 0.61 10.54 1.59
N GLU A 36 0.02 10.23 2.75
CA GLU A 36 -0.37 11.23 3.74
C GLU A 36 0.84 12.05 4.21
N LYS A 37 1.97 11.38 4.46
CA LYS A 37 3.22 12.07 4.80
C LYS A 37 3.68 13.02 3.69
N LYS A 38 3.76 12.56 2.43
CA LYS A 38 4.14 13.41 1.29
C LYS A 38 3.21 14.62 1.15
N PHE A 39 1.91 14.42 1.34
CA PHE A 39 0.93 15.50 1.29
C PHE A 39 1.12 16.50 2.43
N ASN A 40 1.37 16.03 3.65
CA ASN A 40 1.66 16.91 4.79
C ASN A 40 2.94 17.72 4.57
N ASP A 41 4.01 17.09 4.04
CA ASP A 41 5.27 17.76 3.70
C ASP A 41 5.02 18.85 2.64
N LEU A 42 4.18 18.59 1.63
CA LEU A 42 3.77 19.60 0.63
C LEU A 42 3.00 20.76 1.28
N CYS A 43 2.08 20.47 2.20
CA CYS A 43 1.36 21.52 2.94
C CYS A 43 2.31 22.38 3.80
N GLU A 44 3.35 21.81 4.39
CA GLU A 44 4.36 22.56 5.14
C GLU A 44 5.21 23.45 4.21
N GLN A 45 5.62 22.94 3.05
CA GLN A 45 6.33 23.74 2.04
C GLN A 45 5.50 24.96 1.60
N ILE A 46 4.20 24.78 1.34
CA ILE A 46 3.30 25.88 0.96
C ILE A 46 3.25 26.95 2.06
N LYS A 47 3.14 26.54 3.34
CA LYS A 47 3.13 27.47 4.47
C LYS A 47 4.43 28.25 4.57
N GLN A 48 5.57 27.59 4.34
CA GLN A 48 6.89 28.20 4.39
C GLN A 48 7.06 29.25 3.28
N ILE A 49 6.77 28.89 2.02
CA ILE A 49 6.85 29.81 0.87
C ILE A 49 5.97 31.05 1.09
N HIS A 50 4.77 30.85 1.64
CA HIS A 50 3.88 31.96 1.98
C HIS A 50 4.46 32.86 3.09
N ALA A 51 5.06 32.26 4.13
CA ALA A 51 5.67 33.01 5.23
C ALA A 51 6.91 33.81 4.79
N GLU A 52 7.71 33.26 3.88
CA GLU A 52 8.91 33.89 3.33
C GLU A 52 8.57 34.94 2.26
N ASN A 53 7.30 35.00 1.81
CA ASN A 53 6.83 35.86 0.73
C ASN A 53 7.63 35.68 -0.58
N GLU A 54 8.18 34.48 -0.79
CA GLU A 54 9.01 34.09 -1.94
C GLU A 54 8.20 33.45 -3.06
N PHE A 55 6.88 33.55 -2.99
CA PHE A 55 5.99 32.93 -3.96
C PHE A 55 6.26 33.45 -5.38
N ASN A 56 6.59 32.52 -6.28
CA ASN A 56 6.90 32.81 -7.68
C ASN A 56 6.47 31.63 -8.57
N GLU A 57 6.63 31.79 -9.89
CA GLU A 57 6.21 30.78 -10.88
C GLU A 57 6.98 29.46 -10.77
N ILE A 58 8.24 29.48 -10.35
CA ILE A 58 9.05 28.27 -10.15
C ILE A 58 8.46 27.47 -8.98
N ASN A 59 8.19 28.14 -7.86
CA ASN A 59 7.56 27.55 -6.68
C ASN A 59 6.17 26.97 -7.01
N LEU A 60 5.36 27.71 -7.78
CA LEU A 60 4.07 27.23 -8.25
C LEU A 60 4.16 25.96 -9.11
N ASN A 61 5.11 25.93 -10.04
CA ASN A 61 5.29 24.79 -10.94
C ASN A 61 5.78 23.56 -10.17
N ASP A 62 6.70 23.74 -9.22
CA ASP A 62 7.21 22.67 -8.37
C ASP A 62 6.10 22.07 -7.48
N LEU A 63 5.36 22.92 -6.77
CA LEU A 63 4.22 22.49 -5.94
C LEU A 63 3.17 21.74 -6.77
N ARG A 64 2.92 22.19 -8.01
CA ARG A 64 2.00 21.51 -8.93
C ARG A 64 2.51 20.14 -9.35
N ASN A 65 3.81 20.01 -9.64
CA ASN A 65 4.41 18.73 -10.01
C ASN A 65 4.35 17.74 -8.85
N GLN A 66 4.74 18.16 -7.65
CA GLN A 66 4.64 17.34 -6.43
C GLN A 66 3.19 16.89 -6.17
N LEU A 67 2.21 17.78 -6.35
CA LEU A 67 0.79 17.44 -6.19
C LEU A 67 0.30 16.43 -7.24
N ASN A 68 0.75 16.57 -8.49
CA ASN A 68 0.43 15.63 -9.56
C ASN A 68 1.01 14.24 -9.24
N GLU A 69 2.27 14.16 -8.79
CA GLU A 69 2.89 12.89 -8.38
C GLU A 69 2.12 12.22 -7.25
N ILE A 70 1.74 12.97 -6.21
CA ILE A 70 0.92 12.45 -5.10
C ILE A 70 -0.44 11.95 -5.62
N THR A 71 -1.04 12.66 -6.58
CA THR A 71 -2.31 12.28 -7.20
C THR A 71 -2.20 11.00 -8.02
N GLU A 72 -1.13 10.87 -8.81
CA GLU A 72 -0.85 9.66 -9.60
C GLU A 72 -0.59 8.46 -8.70
N GLU A 73 0.22 8.62 -7.64
CA GLU A 73 0.43 7.57 -6.65
C GLU A 73 -0.90 7.18 -5.98
N LEU A 74 -1.69 8.13 -5.50
CA LEU A 74 -2.98 7.83 -4.88
C LEU A 74 -3.91 7.02 -5.80
N ASN A 75 -3.95 7.37 -7.08
CA ASN A 75 -4.77 6.67 -8.08
C ASN A 75 -4.19 5.31 -8.47
N ASN A 76 -2.86 5.15 -8.44
CA ASN A 76 -2.15 3.91 -8.79
C ASN A 76 -1.89 3.01 -7.56
N SER A 77 -2.95 2.72 -6.78
CA SER A 77 -2.89 1.80 -5.63
C SER A 77 -2.59 0.32 -5.98
N SER A 78 -2.33 0.03 -7.26
CA SER A 78 -2.11 -1.31 -7.86
C SER A 78 -0.84 -2.04 -7.40
N ASN A 79 -0.09 -1.50 -6.44
CA ASN A 79 1.16 -2.10 -5.98
C ASN A 79 0.97 -3.37 -5.16
N ILE A 80 -0.27 -3.76 -4.81
CA ILE A 80 -0.56 -4.98 -4.05
C ILE A 80 -1.66 -5.76 -4.77
N SER A 81 -1.40 -7.03 -5.05
CA SER A 81 -2.38 -7.96 -5.63
C SER A 81 -2.39 -9.28 -4.86
N ILE A 82 -3.57 -9.91 -4.82
CA ILE A 82 -3.74 -11.24 -4.25
C ILE A 82 -3.54 -12.23 -5.38
N LYS A 83 -2.60 -13.15 -5.20
CA LYS A 83 -2.35 -14.24 -6.12
C LYS A 83 -2.89 -15.53 -5.54
N GLN A 84 -3.53 -16.31 -6.39
CA GLN A 84 -3.90 -17.69 -6.09
C GLN A 84 -3.21 -18.61 -7.10
N GLU A 85 -2.39 -19.53 -6.59
CA GLU A 85 -1.67 -20.51 -7.41
C GLU A 85 -2.26 -21.90 -7.19
N SER A 86 -2.66 -22.55 -8.26
CA SER A 86 -3.20 -23.91 -8.18
C SER A 86 -2.09 -24.92 -7.88
N GLN A 87 -2.26 -25.72 -6.83
CA GLN A 87 -1.43 -26.90 -6.56
C GLN A 87 -2.27 -28.17 -6.60
N SER A 88 -1.63 -29.34 -6.56
CA SER A 88 -2.29 -30.63 -6.77
C SER A 88 -3.39 -30.97 -5.76
N PHE A 89 -3.31 -30.43 -4.54
CA PHE A 89 -4.26 -30.72 -3.46
C PHE A 89 -4.94 -29.48 -2.89
N ILE A 90 -4.30 -28.32 -2.97
CA ILE A 90 -4.82 -27.05 -2.47
C ILE A 90 -4.23 -25.88 -3.23
N ASN A 91 -5.00 -24.81 -3.39
CA ASN A 91 -4.48 -23.59 -3.97
C ASN A 91 -3.72 -22.78 -2.91
N GLU A 92 -2.53 -22.30 -3.25
CA GLU A 92 -1.78 -21.38 -2.41
C GLU A 92 -2.28 -19.96 -2.62
N ILE A 93 -2.55 -19.25 -1.52
CA ILE A 93 -2.88 -17.82 -1.52
C ILE A 93 -1.67 -17.05 -1.00
N SER A 94 -1.28 -16.02 -1.75
CA SER A 94 -0.18 -15.14 -1.40
C SER A 94 -0.47 -13.70 -1.82
N ILE A 95 0.30 -12.77 -1.26
CA ILE A 95 0.28 -11.37 -1.66
C ILE A 95 1.53 -11.11 -2.48
N ILE A 96 1.35 -10.48 -3.63
CA ILE A 96 2.44 -9.99 -4.46
C ILE A 96 2.42 -8.47 -4.43
N SER A 97 3.59 -7.88 -4.20
CA SER A 97 3.78 -6.45 -4.32
C SER A 97 4.59 -6.15 -5.59
N SER A 98 4.03 -5.33 -6.49
CA SER A 98 4.79 -4.78 -7.61
C SER A 98 5.72 -3.70 -7.07
N LYS A 99 7.03 -3.86 -7.28
CA LYS A 99 8.04 -2.84 -6.95
C LYS A 99 8.10 -1.77 -8.03
#